data_AF-A0A1E3SU60-F1
#
_entry.id   AF-A0A1E3SU60-F1
#
_cell.length_a   1.000
_cell.length_b   1.000
_cell.length_c   1.000
_cell.angle_alpha   90.00
_cell.angle_beta   90.00
_cell.angle_gamma   90.00
#
_symmetry.space_group_name_H-M   'P 1'
#
loop_
_entity.id
_entity.type
_entity.pdbx_description
1 polymer ?
#
loop_
_entity_poly.entity_id
_entity_poly.type
_entity_poly.pdbx_seq_one_letter_code
_entity_poly.pdbx_strand_id
1 'polypeptide(L)'
;MPATVDLVTLCQETDTTFVLALFVDLNGKPCAKLVPVAAVDALSTDGVGFAGYAVGAIGQTPKDPDLIAIPDPASFTPIPFVKPGLALVHCDPYVLGRPWPFAPRNILKAVLRQVSDAGFDAWVGAEVEYFLLKKNPDGSLTTADGADTAPRPCYDARAVTRMYDHLTSISDAMNALGWGNYANDHEDGNGQFEQNFKFAEALTTADRVVTLRYLVSVLAAERGMIATFMPKPFADRTGSGLHLHLSLTSAGAAVFPGVEDERGLGLSETAYGFVGGILDHAAALQALIAPTVNSYKRTRALSTASGASWAPRTPTYGGNDRTHYVRVPDNQRIELRGGDGSANPYLAVAAALGAGLDGIKRSTDPGAIGTLAATRPALPLTLLHAVEQLESDAVLAGVLDAALPPGERGENPTVSDYYAALKREEFFAWHSAISPWEIDTYLAAF
;
A
#
# COMPACT_ATOMS: atom_id res chain seq x y z
N MET A 1 18.61 -9.58 26.39
CA MET A 1 18.02 -8.51 25.56
C MET A 1 18.97 -8.29 24.40
N PRO A 2 18.52 -8.27 23.14
CA PRO A 2 19.38 -7.77 22.07
C PRO A 2 19.80 -6.35 22.45
N ALA A 3 21.03 -5.94 22.12
CA ALA A 3 21.45 -4.56 22.31
C ALA A 3 20.39 -3.66 21.65
N THR A 4 19.79 -2.75 22.40
CA THR A 4 18.91 -1.71 21.85
C THR A 4 19.72 -0.96 20.81
N VAL A 5 19.34 -1.15 19.54
CA VAL A 5 19.99 -0.49 18.41
C VAL A 5 19.74 1.01 18.56
N ASP A 6 20.82 1.76 18.72
CA ASP A 6 20.79 3.21 18.89
C ASP A 6 21.10 3.91 17.56
N LEU A 7 20.33 4.96 17.23
CA LEU A 7 20.42 5.68 15.96
C LEU A 7 21.77 6.38 15.77
N VAL A 8 22.41 6.85 16.86
CA VAL A 8 23.73 7.50 16.82
C VAL A 8 24.77 6.48 16.35
N THR A 9 24.77 5.31 16.97
CA THR A 9 25.66 4.19 16.62
C THR A 9 25.44 3.76 15.17
N LEU A 10 24.19 3.59 14.74
CA LEU A 10 23.85 3.26 13.34
C LEU A 10 24.37 4.30 12.35
N CYS A 11 24.28 5.59 12.68
CA CYS A 11 24.79 6.65 11.81
C CYS A 11 26.31 6.61 11.69
N GLN A 12 27.01 6.31 12.78
CA GLN A 12 28.48 6.17 12.79
C GLN A 12 28.94 4.97 11.98
N GLU A 13 28.28 3.81 12.13
CA GLU A 13 28.63 2.57 11.44
C GLU A 13 28.41 2.63 9.91
N THR A 14 27.58 3.59 9.45
CA THR A 14 27.18 3.73 8.05
C THR A 14 27.67 5.01 7.39
N ASP A 15 28.57 5.75 8.05
CA ASP A 15 29.08 7.05 7.59
C ASP A 15 27.95 8.04 7.21
N THR A 16 26.85 8.01 7.97
CA THR A 16 25.68 8.85 7.74
C THR A 16 25.94 10.29 8.18
N THR A 17 25.63 11.23 7.28
CA THR A 17 25.74 12.68 7.50
C THR A 17 24.38 13.36 7.64
N PHE A 18 23.33 12.79 7.04
CA PHE A 18 21.95 13.24 7.18
C PHE A 18 20.98 12.07 7.30
N VAL A 19 19.98 12.23 8.16
CA VAL A 19 18.88 11.30 8.36
C VAL A 19 17.58 11.92 7.87
N LEU A 20 16.91 11.26 6.93
CA LEU A 20 15.56 11.59 6.50
C LEU A 20 14.57 10.94 7.47
N ALA A 21 14.13 11.71 8.48
CA ALA A 21 13.12 11.28 9.45
C ALA A 21 11.74 11.40 8.80
N LEU A 22 11.12 10.26 8.50
CA LEU A 22 9.96 10.14 7.61
C LEU A 22 8.77 9.48 8.31
N PHE A 23 7.57 10.01 8.07
CA PHE A 23 6.30 9.36 8.39
C PHE A 23 5.33 9.54 7.22
N VAL A 24 4.14 8.94 7.31
CA VAL A 24 3.17 8.94 6.20
C VAL A 24 1.81 9.46 6.69
N ASP A 25 1.11 10.25 5.88
CA ASP A 25 -0.26 10.72 6.18
C ASP A 25 -1.33 9.70 5.73
N LEU A 26 -2.60 9.94 6.04
CA LEU A 26 -3.68 9.00 5.68
C LEU A 26 -3.86 8.80 4.17
N ASN A 27 -3.41 9.72 3.33
CA ASN A 27 -3.41 9.58 1.87
C ASN A 27 -2.22 8.77 1.33
N GLY A 28 -1.30 8.34 2.20
CA GLY A 28 -0.11 7.61 1.78
C GLY A 28 1.04 8.53 1.35
N LYS A 29 0.95 9.83 1.59
CA LYS A 29 2.00 10.80 1.25
C LYS A 29 3.13 10.73 2.29
N PRO A 30 4.38 10.43 1.89
CA PRO A 30 5.52 10.54 2.78
C PRO A 30 5.80 12.00 3.13
N CYS A 31 6.01 12.26 4.42
CA CYS A 31 6.35 13.54 4.99
C CYS A 31 7.65 13.38 5.77
N ALA A 32 8.62 14.26 5.56
CA ALA A 32 9.93 14.08 6.17
C ALA A 32 10.63 15.40 6.51
N LYS A 33 11.59 15.32 7.43
CA LYS A 33 12.60 16.36 7.66
C LYS A 33 13.98 15.76 7.49
N LEU A 34 14.86 16.51 6.83
CA LEU A 34 16.26 16.14 6.68
C LEU A 34 17.04 16.66 7.90
N VAL A 35 17.47 15.77 8.76
CA VAL A 35 18.15 16.08 10.03
C VAL A 35 19.65 15.83 9.87
N PRO A 36 20.52 16.81 10.16
CA PRO A 36 21.96 16.59 10.14
C PRO A 36 22.37 15.64 11.26
N VAL A 37 23.38 14.80 11.05
CA VAL A 37 23.89 13.87 12.07
C VAL A 37 24.34 14.59 13.35
N ALA A 38 24.74 15.86 13.25
CA ALA A 38 25.05 16.71 14.41
C ALA A 38 23.86 16.92 15.37
N ALA A 39 22.63 16.61 14.95
CA ALA A 39 21.41 16.68 15.76
C ALA A 39 20.76 15.29 15.95
N VAL A 40 21.48 14.19 15.67
CA VAL A 40 20.92 12.83 15.77
C VAL A 40 20.58 12.43 17.20
N ASP A 41 21.33 12.92 18.20
CA ASP A 41 21.00 12.72 19.62
C ASP A 41 19.62 13.31 19.95
N ALA A 42 19.36 14.55 19.54
CA ALA A 42 18.06 15.21 19.75
C ALA A 42 16.94 14.52 18.97
N LEU A 43 17.22 14.05 17.74
CA LEU A 43 16.26 13.25 16.98
C LEU A 43 15.91 11.93 17.71
N SER A 44 16.89 11.27 18.31
CA SER A 44 16.69 10.04 19.09
C SER A 44 15.91 10.27 20.38
N THR A 45 16.17 11.35 21.11
CA THR A 45 15.56 11.59 22.43
C THR A 45 14.23 12.32 22.34
N ASP A 46 14.17 13.38 21.54
CA ASP A 46 13.07 14.34 21.51
C ASP A 46 12.20 14.17 20.26
N GLY A 47 12.71 13.49 19.23
CA GLY A 47 12.10 13.45 17.92
C GLY A 47 12.24 14.77 17.16
N VAL A 48 11.42 14.94 16.13
CA VAL A 48 11.46 16.13 15.29
C VAL A 48 10.06 16.67 14.98
N GLY A 49 9.87 17.97 15.18
CA GLY A 49 8.57 18.64 15.09
C GLY A 49 8.09 18.98 13.67
N PHE A 50 6.78 18.86 13.48
CA PHE A 50 6.02 19.25 12.29
C PHE A 50 4.72 19.94 12.71
N ALA A 51 4.35 21.01 12.02
CA ALA A 51 2.99 21.53 12.10
C ALA A 51 2.05 20.55 11.37
N GLY A 52 1.28 19.75 12.10
CA GLY A 52 0.54 18.64 11.49
C GLY A 52 -0.55 19.10 10.52
N TYR A 53 -1.15 20.28 10.66
CA TYR A 53 -2.03 20.82 9.62
C TYR A 53 -1.35 20.91 8.24
N ALA A 54 -0.06 21.29 8.19
CA ALA A 54 0.69 21.39 6.94
C ALA A 54 1.08 20.02 6.35
N VAL A 55 1.02 18.95 7.15
CA VAL A 55 1.18 17.57 6.68
C VAL A 55 0.02 17.18 5.76
N GLY A 56 -1.18 17.69 6.00
CA GLY A 56 -2.37 17.38 5.21
C GLY A 56 -3.29 16.41 5.94
N ALA A 57 -3.40 15.18 5.43
CA ALA A 57 -4.39 14.20 5.91
C ALA A 57 -3.95 13.52 7.23
N ILE A 58 -3.87 14.29 8.32
CA ILE A 58 -3.39 13.83 9.62
C ILE A 58 -4.30 14.25 10.79
N GLY A 59 -5.52 14.74 10.54
CA GLY A 59 -6.51 15.00 11.59
C GLY A 59 -6.19 16.18 12.51
N GLN A 60 -5.37 17.14 12.07
CA GLN A 60 -5.08 18.37 12.81
C GLN A 60 -5.56 19.61 12.05
N THR A 61 -5.83 20.67 12.80
CA THR A 61 -6.18 22.03 12.38
C THR A 61 -5.02 23.00 12.69
N PRO A 62 -4.99 24.24 12.14
CA PRO A 62 -3.85 25.14 12.30
C PRO A 62 -3.51 25.54 13.75
N LYS A 63 -4.45 25.40 14.68
CA LYS A 63 -4.27 25.76 16.10
C LYS A 63 -3.72 24.61 16.96
N ASP A 64 -3.66 23.40 16.41
CA ASP A 64 -3.31 22.22 17.18
C ASP A 64 -1.79 22.18 17.44
N PRO A 65 -1.37 21.54 18.54
CA PRO A 65 0.05 21.44 18.89
C PRO A 65 0.84 20.65 17.84
N ASP A 66 2.15 20.92 17.80
CA ASP A 66 3.07 20.23 16.91
C ASP A 66 3.02 18.71 17.06
N LEU A 67 3.16 18.05 15.92
CA LEU A 67 3.30 16.62 15.78
C LEU A 67 4.80 16.31 15.80
N ILE A 68 5.20 15.45 16.72
CA ILE A 68 6.58 15.04 16.94
C ILE A 68 6.78 13.67 16.29
N ALA A 69 7.63 13.60 15.27
CA ALA A 69 8.01 12.35 14.64
C ALA A 69 9.14 11.70 15.45
N ILE A 70 8.86 10.57 16.10
CA ILE A 70 9.82 9.80 16.90
C ILE A 70 10.41 8.68 16.01
N PRO A 71 11.73 8.63 15.78
CA PRO A 71 12.33 7.62 14.91
C PRO A 71 12.23 6.22 15.51
N ASP A 72 12.05 5.23 14.65
CA ASP A 72 12.15 3.81 14.97
C ASP A 72 13.49 3.27 14.47
N PRO A 73 14.52 3.09 15.34
CA PRO A 73 15.85 2.68 14.91
C PRO A 73 15.89 1.34 14.16
N ALA A 74 14.93 0.44 14.40
CA ALA A 74 14.83 -0.83 13.67
C ALA A 74 14.49 -0.63 12.18
N SER A 75 13.98 0.54 11.80
CA SER A 75 13.66 0.91 10.42
C SER A 75 14.78 1.71 9.73
N PHE A 76 15.90 1.95 10.41
CA PHE A 76 17.02 2.70 9.85
C PHE A 76 17.55 2.05 8.57
N THR A 77 17.58 2.83 7.50
CA THR A 77 17.86 2.37 6.14
C THR A 77 18.90 3.29 5.49
N PRO A 78 20.19 2.92 5.48
CA PRO A 78 21.22 3.70 4.79
C PRO A 78 21.01 3.63 3.27
N ILE A 79 20.94 4.79 2.61
CA ILE A 79 20.66 4.90 1.16
C ILE A 79 21.75 5.70 0.43
N PRO A 80 23.04 5.29 0.54
CA PRO A 80 24.18 6.02 -0.03
C PRO A 80 24.12 6.14 -1.55
N PHE A 81 23.41 5.22 -2.22
CA PHE A 81 23.18 5.20 -3.66
C PHE A 81 22.16 6.26 -4.13
N VAL A 82 21.37 6.85 -3.22
CA VAL A 82 20.54 8.03 -3.53
C VAL A 82 21.39 9.30 -3.37
N LYS A 83 22.02 9.45 -2.21
CA LYS A 83 23.01 10.50 -1.93
C LYS A 83 24.04 9.95 -0.94
N PRO A 84 25.35 10.19 -1.14
CA PRO A 84 26.38 9.78 -0.19
C PRO A 84 26.06 10.29 1.23
N GLY A 85 26.17 9.41 2.22
CA GLY A 85 25.91 9.74 3.63
C GLY A 85 24.44 10.03 3.98
N LEU A 86 23.48 9.65 3.15
CA LEU A 86 22.05 9.75 3.46
C LEU A 86 21.52 8.43 4.04
N ALA A 87 20.77 8.52 5.13
CA ALA A 87 19.93 7.43 5.64
C ALA A 87 18.48 7.88 5.77
N LEU A 88 17.55 6.93 5.78
CA LEU A 88 16.14 7.13 6.07
C LEU A 88 15.80 6.40 7.38
N VAL A 89 14.90 6.98 8.17
CA VAL A 89 14.29 6.29 9.31
C VAL A 89 12.78 6.55 9.31
N HIS A 90 11.99 5.49 9.48
CA HIS A 90 10.54 5.62 9.67
C HIS A 90 10.27 6.07 11.09
N CYS A 91 9.33 7.01 11.23
CA CYS A 91 8.98 7.63 12.48
C CYS A 91 7.51 7.35 12.82
N ASP A 92 7.25 7.24 14.12
CA ASP A 92 5.91 7.24 14.67
C ASP A 92 5.55 8.66 15.10
N PRO A 93 4.48 9.26 14.56
CA PRO A 93 3.93 10.52 15.04
C PRO A 93 3.40 10.46 16.47
N TYR A 94 3.73 11.47 17.27
CA TYR A 94 3.21 11.72 18.62
C TYR A 94 2.70 13.16 18.74
N VAL A 95 1.69 13.37 19.59
CA VAL A 95 1.21 14.70 19.96
C VAL A 95 1.03 14.72 21.47
N LEU A 96 1.60 15.74 22.13
CA LEU A 96 1.59 15.88 23.59
C LEU A 96 2.03 14.58 24.31
N GLY A 97 3.08 13.92 23.80
CA GLY A 97 3.65 12.70 24.37
C GLY A 97 2.84 11.42 24.15
N ARG A 98 1.74 11.45 23.39
CA ARG A 98 0.93 10.27 23.06
C ARG A 98 1.05 9.91 21.58
N PRO A 99 1.06 8.61 21.20
CA PRO A 99 1.01 8.21 19.81
C PRO A 99 -0.20 8.85 19.11
N TRP A 100 0.02 9.47 17.96
CA TRP A 100 -1.04 10.16 17.25
C TRP A 100 -1.91 9.15 16.49
N PRO A 101 -3.24 9.10 16.73
CA PRO A 101 -4.09 8.03 16.21
C PRO A 101 -4.34 8.13 14.70
N PHE A 102 -4.24 9.32 14.11
CA PHE A 102 -4.40 9.51 12.65
C PHE A 102 -3.16 9.09 11.85
N ALA A 103 -2.08 8.65 12.52
CA ALA A 103 -0.88 8.19 11.84
C ALA A 103 -1.04 6.71 11.40
N PRO A 104 -1.01 6.41 10.08
CA PRO A 104 -1.15 5.06 9.54
C PRO A 104 -0.21 4.02 10.16
N ARG A 105 1.05 4.38 10.43
CA ARG A 105 2.02 3.47 11.04
C ARG A 105 1.61 3.08 12.47
N ASN A 106 1.06 4.02 13.25
CA ASN A 106 0.51 3.74 14.58
C ASN A 106 -0.75 2.87 14.50
N ILE A 107 -1.61 3.09 13.51
CA ILE A 107 -2.79 2.26 13.24
C ILE A 107 -2.37 0.81 12.95
N LEU A 108 -1.42 0.60 12.04
CA LEU A 108 -0.91 -0.74 11.75
C LEU A 108 -0.30 -1.39 13.00
N LYS A 109 0.52 -0.66 13.78
CA LYS A 109 1.07 -1.17 15.05
C LYS A 109 -0.04 -1.59 16.03
N ALA A 110 -1.16 -0.85 16.07
CA ALA A 110 -2.30 -1.22 16.90
C ALA A 110 -3.01 -2.49 16.42
N VAL A 111 -3.23 -2.65 15.11
CA VAL A 111 -3.79 -3.88 14.54
C VAL A 111 -2.85 -5.07 14.74
N LEU A 112 -1.53 -4.90 14.59
CA LEU A 112 -0.56 -5.97 14.83
C LEU A 112 -0.57 -6.46 16.28
N ARG A 113 -0.82 -5.57 17.25
CA ARG A 113 -1.08 -6.00 18.64
C ARG A 113 -2.32 -6.89 18.73
N GLN A 114 -3.42 -6.54 18.05
CA GLN A 114 -4.63 -7.38 18.03
C GLN A 114 -4.40 -8.74 17.36
N VAL A 115 -3.56 -8.78 16.32
CA VAL A 115 -3.15 -10.04 15.65
C VAL A 115 -2.33 -10.90 16.62
N SER A 116 -1.37 -10.28 17.34
CA SER A 116 -0.56 -10.95 18.37
C SER A 116 -1.40 -11.45 19.55
N ASP A 117 -2.35 -10.65 20.05
CA ASP A 117 -3.28 -11.01 21.12
C ASP A 117 -4.17 -12.21 20.73
N ALA A 118 -4.44 -12.37 19.42
CA ALA A 118 -5.13 -13.54 18.87
C ALA A 118 -4.21 -14.76 18.65
N GLY A 119 -2.94 -14.67 19.01
CA GLY A 119 -1.96 -15.77 18.92
C GLY A 119 -1.28 -15.92 17.57
N PHE A 120 -1.26 -14.87 16.74
CA PHE A 120 -0.67 -14.90 15.40
C PHE A 120 0.41 -13.83 15.21
N ASP A 121 1.35 -14.10 14.30
CA ASP A 121 2.24 -13.10 13.71
C ASP A 121 1.97 -13.00 12.21
N ALA A 122 1.99 -11.79 11.67
CA ALA A 122 1.62 -11.53 10.27
C ALA A 122 2.84 -11.30 9.38
N TRP A 123 2.87 -12.00 8.25
CA TRP A 123 3.90 -11.90 7.22
C TRP A 123 3.28 -11.45 5.90
N VAL A 124 3.92 -10.47 5.26
CA VAL A 124 3.40 -9.82 4.05
C VAL A 124 4.49 -9.73 2.99
N GLY A 125 4.18 -10.17 1.77
CA GLY A 125 4.89 -9.81 0.55
C GLY A 125 4.08 -8.78 -0.26
N ALA A 126 4.76 -7.95 -1.04
CA ALA A 126 4.12 -6.92 -1.86
C ALA A 126 4.63 -6.95 -3.30
N GLU A 127 3.70 -6.92 -4.25
CA GLU A 127 3.94 -6.70 -5.69
C GLU A 127 3.63 -5.23 -5.98
N VAL A 128 4.66 -4.41 -6.20
CA VAL A 128 4.52 -2.95 -6.36
C VAL A 128 4.72 -2.60 -7.83
N GLU A 129 3.63 -2.56 -8.59
CA GLU A 129 3.66 -2.19 -10.00
C GLU A 129 3.76 -0.67 -10.17
N TYR A 130 4.49 -0.21 -11.18
CA TYR A 130 4.64 1.21 -11.51
C TYR A 130 4.88 1.44 -13.00
N PHE A 131 4.65 2.66 -13.46
CA PHE A 131 5.02 3.10 -14.81
C PHE A 131 6.22 4.04 -14.80
N LEU A 132 7.07 3.93 -15.81
CA LEU A 132 8.14 4.90 -16.11
C LEU A 132 7.77 5.72 -17.33
N LEU A 133 7.57 7.02 -17.12
CA LEU A 133 6.98 7.94 -18.09
C LEU A 133 7.85 9.15 -18.38
N LYS A 134 7.48 9.88 -19.43
CA LYS A 134 7.93 11.25 -19.72
C LYS A 134 6.72 12.13 -19.94
N LYS A 135 6.87 13.43 -19.63
CA LYS A 135 5.88 14.46 -19.93
C LYS A 135 6.35 15.27 -21.14
N ASN A 136 5.53 15.31 -22.18
CA ASN A 136 5.80 16.07 -23.39
C ASN A 136 5.58 17.58 -23.18
N PRO A 137 6.10 18.44 -24.08
CA PRO A 137 5.90 19.90 -23.99
C PRO A 137 4.43 20.35 -23.99
N ASP A 138 3.54 19.59 -24.62
CA ASP A 138 2.09 19.83 -24.64
C ASP A 138 1.37 19.35 -23.36
N GLY A 139 2.11 18.75 -22.42
CA GLY A 139 1.60 18.22 -21.16
C GLY A 139 1.15 16.77 -21.20
N SER A 140 1.11 16.12 -22.38
CA SER A 140 0.75 14.70 -22.51
C SER A 140 1.81 13.77 -21.90
N LEU A 141 1.40 12.56 -21.51
CA LEU A 141 2.28 11.53 -20.97
C LEU A 141 2.61 10.49 -22.04
N THR A 142 3.87 10.06 -22.09
CA THR A 142 4.34 8.91 -22.90
C THR A 142 5.17 7.96 -22.04
N THR A 143 5.42 6.75 -22.54
CA THR A 143 6.41 5.86 -21.95
C THR A 143 7.79 6.52 -21.93
N ALA A 144 8.61 6.22 -20.93
CA ALA A 144 9.99 6.68 -20.90
C ALA A 144 10.84 6.06 -22.02
N ASP A 145 10.55 4.79 -22.33
CA ASP A 145 11.04 4.06 -23.50
C ASP A 145 10.04 4.16 -24.67
N GLY A 146 10.36 4.98 -25.67
CA GLY A 146 9.51 5.16 -26.85
C GLY A 146 9.46 3.94 -27.79
N ALA A 147 10.35 2.96 -27.62
CA ALA A 147 10.34 1.73 -28.41
C ALA A 147 9.47 0.62 -27.77
N ASP A 148 8.93 0.86 -26.57
CA ASP A 148 7.99 -0.03 -25.92
C ASP A 148 6.57 0.16 -26.47
N THR A 149 6.31 -0.52 -27.59
CA THR A 149 5.06 -0.41 -28.35
C THR A 149 4.47 -1.78 -28.71
N ALA A 150 4.95 -2.85 -28.08
CA ALA A 150 4.47 -4.20 -28.37
C ALA A 150 3.00 -4.36 -27.92
N PRO A 151 2.14 -5.05 -28.70
CA PRO A 151 0.74 -5.24 -28.34
C PRO A 151 0.54 -6.18 -27.14
N ARG A 152 1.54 -7.00 -26.82
CA ARG A 152 1.62 -7.87 -25.64
C ARG A 152 3.00 -7.67 -25.03
N PRO A 153 3.19 -6.63 -24.19
CA PRO A 153 4.52 -6.21 -23.78
C PRO A 153 5.03 -6.97 -22.54
N CYS A 154 4.14 -7.65 -21.82
CA CYS A 154 4.48 -8.42 -20.63
C CYS A 154 5.66 -9.37 -20.87
N TYR A 155 6.68 -9.28 -20.00
CA TYR A 155 7.93 -10.02 -20.05
C TYR A 155 8.76 -9.82 -21.35
N ASP A 156 8.57 -8.73 -22.09
CA ASP A 156 9.36 -8.44 -23.28
C ASP A 156 10.84 -8.23 -22.92
N ALA A 157 11.67 -9.21 -23.29
CA ALA A 157 13.10 -9.21 -22.98
C ALA A 157 13.83 -7.96 -23.52
N ARG A 158 13.35 -7.37 -24.63
CA ARG A 158 13.96 -6.18 -25.21
C ARG A 158 13.64 -4.95 -24.38
N ALA A 159 12.40 -4.81 -23.90
CA ALA A 159 11.96 -3.71 -23.05
C ALA A 159 12.66 -3.74 -21.69
N VAL A 160 12.76 -4.93 -21.05
CA VAL A 160 13.57 -5.10 -19.83
C VAL A 160 15.03 -4.72 -20.10
N THR A 161 15.61 -5.14 -21.23
CA THR A 161 17.00 -4.82 -21.57
C THR A 161 17.22 -3.32 -21.82
N ARG A 162 16.28 -2.62 -22.47
CA ARG A 162 16.39 -1.17 -22.70
C ARG A 162 16.29 -0.36 -21.41
N MET A 163 15.59 -0.89 -20.40
CA MET A 163 15.47 -0.31 -19.06
C MET A 163 16.46 -0.85 -18.04
N TYR A 164 17.44 -1.66 -18.49
CA TYR A 164 18.37 -2.40 -17.63
C TYR A 164 18.99 -1.53 -16.55
N ASP A 165 19.61 -0.40 -16.91
CA ASP A 165 20.32 0.45 -15.94
C ASP A 165 19.43 0.98 -14.81
N HIS A 166 18.16 1.28 -15.10
CA HIS A 166 17.24 1.72 -14.06
C HIS A 166 16.85 0.55 -13.16
N LEU A 167 16.42 -0.56 -13.77
CA LEU A 167 15.96 -1.75 -13.03
C LEU A 167 17.08 -2.33 -12.15
N THR A 168 18.31 -2.41 -12.66
CA THR A 168 19.45 -2.88 -11.86
C THR A 168 19.82 -1.92 -10.75
N SER A 169 19.74 -0.59 -10.96
CA SER A 169 20.00 0.37 -9.87
C SER A 169 19.04 0.20 -8.69
N ILE A 170 17.77 -0.15 -8.95
CA ILE A 170 16.78 -0.47 -7.91
C ILE A 170 17.04 -1.85 -7.30
N SER A 171 17.40 -2.85 -8.12
CA SER A 171 17.76 -4.19 -7.64
C SER A 171 18.97 -4.16 -6.69
N ASP A 172 20.02 -3.44 -7.08
CA ASP A 172 21.24 -3.24 -6.29
C ASP A 172 20.92 -2.52 -4.98
N ALA A 173 20.07 -1.49 -5.03
CA ALA A 173 19.59 -0.80 -3.83
C ALA A 173 18.86 -1.75 -2.87
N MET A 174 17.88 -2.53 -3.36
CA MET A 174 17.14 -3.50 -2.53
C MET A 174 18.05 -4.59 -1.95
N ASN A 175 19.03 -5.06 -2.71
CA ASN A 175 19.96 -6.10 -2.28
C ASN A 175 20.99 -5.57 -1.27
N ALA A 176 21.50 -4.35 -1.44
CA ALA A 176 22.34 -3.68 -0.46
C ALA A 176 21.62 -3.49 0.89
N LEU A 177 20.30 -3.31 0.86
CA LEU A 177 19.44 -3.23 2.03
C LEU A 177 19.00 -4.60 2.59
N GLY A 178 19.41 -5.71 1.97
CA GLY A 178 19.09 -7.06 2.41
C GLY A 178 17.64 -7.50 2.15
N TRP A 179 16.93 -6.86 1.22
CA TRP A 179 15.52 -7.19 0.92
C TRP A 179 15.37 -8.40 0.00
N GLY A 180 16.45 -8.83 -0.65
CA GLY A 180 16.49 -10.02 -1.50
C GLY A 180 15.57 -9.87 -2.71
N ASN A 181 15.89 -8.93 -3.59
CA ASN A 181 15.23 -8.84 -4.89
C ASN A 181 15.51 -10.12 -5.68
N TYR A 182 14.44 -10.76 -6.20
CA TYR A 182 14.54 -12.04 -6.90
C TYR A 182 14.04 -12.02 -8.34
N ALA A 183 13.27 -10.99 -8.72
CA ALA A 183 12.75 -10.81 -10.08
C ALA A 183 12.54 -9.32 -10.39
N ASN A 184 12.67 -8.98 -11.67
CA ASN A 184 12.44 -7.64 -12.20
C ASN A 184 11.78 -7.82 -13.57
N ASP A 185 10.53 -7.41 -13.68
CA ASP A 185 9.68 -7.75 -14.80
C ASP A 185 9.20 -6.50 -15.53
N HIS A 186 9.09 -6.63 -16.85
CA HIS A 186 8.29 -5.72 -17.66
C HIS A 186 6.85 -6.24 -17.60
N GLU A 187 5.92 -5.38 -17.19
CA GLU A 187 4.53 -5.76 -16.91
C GLU A 187 3.61 -5.57 -18.14
N ASP A 188 2.34 -5.92 -17.99
CA ASP A 188 1.42 -6.05 -19.12
C ASP A 188 1.02 -4.72 -19.82
N GLY A 189 1.43 -3.58 -19.25
CA GLY A 189 1.26 -2.25 -19.84
C GLY A 189 2.57 -1.74 -20.43
N ASN A 190 2.54 -1.13 -21.62
CA ASN A 190 3.73 -0.45 -22.13
C ASN A 190 4.19 0.65 -21.15
N GLY A 191 5.45 0.58 -20.75
CA GLY A 191 6.12 1.39 -19.75
C GLY A 191 5.93 0.92 -18.31
N GLN A 192 5.29 -0.22 -18.08
CA GLN A 192 4.99 -0.76 -16.76
C GLN A 192 6.06 -1.76 -16.31
N PHE A 193 6.41 -1.71 -15.03
CA PHE A 193 7.42 -2.58 -14.42
C PHE A 193 7.00 -3.01 -13.01
N GLU A 194 7.57 -4.12 -12.56
CA GLU A 194 7.47 -4.63 -11.20
C GLU A 194 8.85 -5.15 -10.76
N GLN A 195 9.20 -4.97 -9.49
CA GLN A 195 10.42 -5.53 -8.91
C GLN A 195 10.11 -6.16 -7.56
N ASN A 196 10.15 -7.49 -7.51
CA ASN A 196 9.76 -8.22 -6.32
C ASN A 196 10.88 -8.31 -5.30
N PHE A 197 10.53 -8.30 -4.02
CA PHE A 197 11.45 -8.52 -2.91
C PHE A 197 10.86 -9.51 -1.91
N LYS A 198 11.73 -10.10 -1.09
CA LYS A 198 11.32 -11.13 -0.13
C LYS A 198 10.34 -10.54 0.89
N PHE A 199 9.27 -11.29 1.17
CA PHE A 199 8.32 -10.98 2.24
C PHE A 199 9.04 -10.83 3.59
N ALA A 200 8.41 -10.10 4.50
CA ALA A 200 8.87 -9.90 5.87
C ALA A 200 7.66 -9.75 6.80
N GLU A 201 7.91 -9.47 8.08
CA GLU A 201 6.88 -9.05 9.01
C GLU A 201 6.08 -7.86 8.44
N ALA A 202 4.78 -7.83 8.74
CA ALA A 202 3.83 -6.89 8.16
C ALA A 202 4.27 -5.42 8.23
N LEU A 203 4.78 -4.95 9.38
CA LEU A 203 5.27 -3.58 9.54
C LEU A 203 6.50 -3.30 8.67
N THR A 204 7.46 -4.23 8.68
CA THR A 204 8.68 -4.15 7.88
C THR A 204 8.36 -4.08 6.39
N THR A 205 7.42 -4.90 5.90
CA THR A 205 6.99 -4.84 4.50
C THR A 205 6.30 -3.51 4.18
N ALA A 206 5.45 -2.98 5.06
CA ALA A 206 4.82 -1.67 4.84
C ALA A 206 5.87 -0.54 4.75
N ASP A 207 6.85 -0.52 5.66
CA ASP A 207 7.99 0.40 5.63
C ASP A 207 8.79 0.25 4.31
N ARG A 208 9.07 -0.99 3.87
CA ARG A 208 9.74 -1.28 2.60
C ARG A 208 8.98 -0.77 1.39
N VAL A 209 7.65 -0.88 1.35
CA VAL A 209 6.85 -0.37 0.23
C VAL A 209 6.95 1.16 0.14
N VAL A 210 6.88 1.87 1.28
CA VAL A 210 7.08 3.32 1.31
C VAL A 210 8.47 3.70 0.80
N THR A 211 9.51 3.03 1.32
CA THR A 211 10.89 3.28 0.92
C THR A 211 11.12 2.92 -0.55
N LEU A 212 10.59 1.82 -1.06
CA LEU A 212 10.72 1.41 -2.45
C LEU A 212 10.14 2.46 -3.40
N ARG A 213 8.93 2.97 -3.09
CA ARG A 213 8.31 4.05 -3.89
C ARG A 213 9.19 5.29 -3.93
N TYR A 214 9.81 5.65 -2.82
CA TYR A 214 10.78 6.75 -2.75
C TYR A 214 12.01 6.48 -3.62
N LEU A 215 12.63 5.30 -3.49
CA LEU A 215 13.82 4.92 -4.27
C LEU A 215 13.55 4.93 -5.78
N VAL A 216 12.46 4.27 -6.20
CA VAL A 216 12.04 4.23 -7.62
C VAL A 216 11.81 5.64 -8.16
N SER A 217 11.12 6.49 -7.40
CA SER A 217 10.81 7.86 -7.83
C SER A 217 12.07 8.72 -7.97
N VAL A 218 12.96 8.70 -6.98
CA VAL A 218 14.18 9.52 -6.99
C VAL A 218 15.15 9.06 -8.08
N LEU A 219 15.38 7.75 -8.20
CA LEU A 219 16.31 7.20 -9.20
C LEU A 219 15.75 7.28 -10.62
N ALA A 220 14.42 7.27 -10.80
CA ALA A 220 13.80 7.59 -12.08
C ALA A 220 13.99 9.07 -12.45
N ALA A 221 13.80 9.98 -11.49
CA ALA A 221 13.94 11.42 -11.70
C ALA A 221 15.38 11.80 -12.10
N GLU A 222 16.40 11.17 -11.51
CA GLU A 222 17.81 11.38 -11.89
C GLU A 222 18.10 11.00 -13.36
N ARG A 223 17.26 10.16 -13.95
CA ARG A 223 17.33 9.73 -15.36
C ARG A 223 16.36 10.49 -16.27
N GLY A 224 15.75 11.57 -15.78
CA GLY A 224 14.77 12.37 -16.54
C GLY A 224 13.46 11.64 -16.81
N MET A 225 13.10 10.67 -15.95
CA MET A 225 11.85 9.92 -16.03
C MET A 225 10.93 10.26 -14.86
N ILE A 226 9.65 10.01 -15.03
CA ILE A 226 8.63 10.10 -13.99
C ILE A 226 8.22 8.67 -13.65
N ALA A 227 8.52 8.21 -12.44
CA ALA A 227 7.88 7.00 -11.93
C ALA A 227 6.49 7.37 -11.36
N THR A 228 5.49 6.55 -11.67
CA THR A 228 4.14 6.73 -11.12
C THR A 228 3.55 5.40 -10.70
N PHE A 229 2.91 5.41 -9.52
CA PHE A 229 2.13 4.31 -8.97
C PHE A 229 0.62 4.55 -9.13
N MET A 230 0.25 5.53 -9.99
CA MET A 230 -1.13 5.85 -10.29
C MET A 230 -1.89 4.59 -10.75
N PRO A 231 -3.10 4.31 -10.23
CA PRO A 231 -3.80 3.06 -10.52
C PRO A 231 -4.08 2.84 -12.00
N LYS A 232 -4.39 3.91 -12.74
CA LYS A 232 -4.75 3.87 -14.15
C LYS A 232 -4.27 5.15 -14.86
N PRO A 233 -2.98 5.22 -15.22
CA PRO A 233 -2.41 6.41 -15.88
C PRO A 233 -2.82 6.52 -17.36
N PHE A 234 -3.15 5.39 -18.00
CA PHE A 234 -3.63 5.34 -19.39
C PHE A 234 -4.94 4.56 -19.48
N ALA A 235 -5.85 5.00 -20.36
CA ALA A 235 -7.15 4.37 -20.53
C ALA A 235 -7.05 3.01 -21.26
N ASP A 236 -6.09 2.89 -22.18
CA ASP A 236 -5.90 1.76 -23.10
C ASP A 236 -4.95 0.66 -22.58
N ARG A 237 -4.19 0.92 -21.51
CA ARG A 237 -3.20 -0.02 -20.94
C ARG A 237 -3.70 -0.63 -19.63
N THR A 238 -3.05 -1.66 -19.12
CA THR A 238 -3.24 -2.13 -17.73
C THR A 238 -2.95 -1.03 -16.71
N GLY A 239 -3.37 -1.28 -15.47
CA GLY A 239 -3.19 -0.34 -14.36
C GLY A 239 -2.28 -0.92 -13.29
N SER A 240 -1.62 -0.06 -12.51
CA SER A 240 -0.69 -0.47 -11.45
C SER A 240 -1.40 -1.04 -10.22
N GLY A 241 -1.16 -2.32 -9.96
CA GLY A 241 -1.57 -3.04 -8.76
C GLY A 241 -0.66 -2.82 -7.55
N LEU A 242 -1.22 -3.13 -6.38
CA LEU A 242 -0.46 -3.46 -5.18
C LEU A 242 -1.01 -4.79 -4.65
N HIS A 243 -0.49 -5.92 -5.14
CA HIS A 243 -0.93 -7.22 -4.66
C HIS A 243 -0.21 -7.56 -3.36
N LEU A 244 -0.97 -8.00 -2.36
CA LEU A 244 -0.43 -8.36 -1.05
C LEU A 244 -0.52 -9.87 -0.84
N HIS A 245 0.64 -10.49 -0.68
CA HIS A 245 0.77 -11.90 -0.32
C HIS A 245 0.77 -12.02 1.21
N LEU A 246 -0.27 -12.63 1.78
CA LEU A 246 -0.54 -12.65 3.22
C LEU A 246 -0.43 -14.07 3.77
N SER A 247 0.25 -14.21 4.90
CA SER A 247 0.32 -15.46 5.67
C SER A 247 0.45 -15.16 7.16
N LEU A 248 0.04 -16.12 7.99
CA LEU A 248 0.16 -16.03 9.44
C LEU A 248 1.04 -17.17 9.98
N THR A 249 1.78 -16.88 11.04
CA THR A 249 2.42 -17.89 11.89
C THR A 249 1.81 -17.88 13.29
N SER A 250 1.87 -19.00 14.01
CA SER A 250 1.55 -19.09 15.43
C SER A 250 2.63 -19.92 16.11
N ALA A 251 3.20 -19.40 17.19
CA ALA A 251 4.35 -20.01 17.88
C ALA A 251 5.50 -20.42 16.92
N GLY A 252 5.75 -19.62 15.89
CA GLY A 252 6.79 -19.86 14.87
C GLY A 252 6.45 -20.86 13.76
N ALA A 253 5.25 -21.47 13.76
CA ALA A 253 4.80 -22.37 12.70
C ALA A 253 3.77 -21.71 11.78
N ALA A 254 3.84 -22.00 10.47
CA ALA A 254 2.87 -21.50 9.49
C ALA A 254 1.47 -22.10 9.75
N VAL A 255 0.43 -21.26 9.74
CA VAL A 255 -0.95 -21.70 10.07
C VAL A 255 -1.85 -21.84 8.85
N PHE A 256 -1.44 -21.32 7.70
CA PHE A 256 -2.24 -21.40 6.47
C PHE A 256 -2.22 -22.78 5.79
N PRO A 257 -1.12 -23.56 5.81
CA PRO A 257 -1.12 -24.89 5.23
C PRO A 257 -2.10 -25.84 5.95
N GLY A 258 -2.92 -26.55 5.17
CA GLY A 258 -3.83 -27.60 5.65
C GLY A 258 -3.52 -28.95 5.00
N VAL A 259 -3.62 -30.04 5.77
CA VAL A 259 -3.37 -31.41 5.29
C VAL A 259 -4.64 -32.04 4.71
N GLU A 260 -5.78 -31.77 5.33
CA GLU A 260 -7.10 -32.23 4.89
C GLU A 260 -7.87 -31.03 4.36
N ASP A 261 -7.93 -30.90 3.03
CA ASP A 261 -8.62 -29.79 2.37
C ASP A 261 -9.53 -30.31 1.24
N GLU A 262 -10.82 -30.42 1.53
CA GLU A 262 -11.84 -30.85 0.56
C GLU A 262 -11.98 -29.88 -0.63
N ARG A 263 -11.56 -28.61 -0.47
CA ARG A 263 -11.59 -27.61 -1.53
C ARG A 263 -10.34 -27.68 -2.43
N GLY A 264 -9.32 -28.45 -2.04
CA GLY A 264 -8.17 -28.80 -2.89
C GLY A 264 -7.15 -27.68 -3.13
N LEU A 265 -7.12 -26.64 -2.28
CA LEU A 265 -6.12 -25.56 -2.36
C LEU A 265 -4.96 -25.73 -1.36
N GLY A 266 -5.02 -26.75 -0.50
CA GLY A 266 -4.03 -27.04 0.52
C GLY A 266 -4.08 -26.07 1.70
N LEU A 267 -5.22 -25.42 1.94
CA LEU A 267 -5.39 -24.43 3.00
C LEU A 267 -6.05 -25.04 4.24
N SER A 268 -5.69 -24.54 5.42
CA SER A 268 -6.31 -24.87 6.69
C SER A 268 -7.67 -24.17 6.85
N GLU A 269 -8.48 -24.61 7.82
CA GLU A 269 -9.70 -23.92 8.20
C GLU A 269 -9.44 -22.47 8.64
N THR A 270 -8.32 -22.22 9.32
CA THR A 270 -7.90 -20.85 9.70
C THR A 270 -7.65 -19.98 8.47
N ALA A 271 -6.96 -20.51 7.45
CA ALA A 271 -6.77 -19.78 6.19
C ALA A 271 -8.10 -19.51 5.48
N TYR A 272 -9.01 -20.49 5.44
CA TYR A 272 -10.34 -20.27 4.86
C TYR A 272 -11.16 -19.24 5.64
N GLY A 273 -11.11 -19.26 6.98
CA GLY A 273 -11.71 -18.21 7.82
C GLY A 273 -11.15 -16.83 7.50
N PHE A 274 -9.82 -16.72 7.34
CA PHE A 274 -9.15 -15.49 6.95
C PHE A 274 -9.60 -14.98 5.57
N VAL A 275 -9.69 -15.88 4.58
CA VAL A 275 -10.24 -15.57 3.25
C VAL A 275 -11.71 -15.12 3.37
N GLY A 276 -12.52 -15.83 4.16
CA GLY A 276 -13.93 -15.51 4.37
C GLY A 276 -14.13 -14.09 4.91
N GLY A 277 -13.32 -13.68 5.90
CA GLY A 277 -13.33 -12.32 6.42
C GLY A 277 -12.95 -11.27 5.36
N ILE A 278 -11.87 -11.50 4.60
CA ILE A 278 -11.50 -10.60 3.49
C ILE A 278 -12.63 -10.44 2.49
N LEU A 279 -13.35 -11.52 2.15
CA LEU A 279 -14.44 -11.48 1.19
C LEU A 279 -15.69 -10.79 1.75
N ASP A 280 -16.03 -11.01 3.02
CA ASP A 280 -17.14 -10.33 3.70
C ASP A 280 -16.94 -8.81 3.72
N HIS A 281 -15.70 -8.37 3.92
CA HIS A 281 -15.33 -6.96 4.03
C HIS A 281 -14.78 -6.34 2.74
N ALA A 282 -14.84 -7.06 1.61
CA ALA A 282 -14.16 -6.66 0.37
C ALA A 282 -14.63 -5.30 -0.17
N ALA A 283 -15.90 -4.95 0.03
CA ALA A 283 -16.44 -3.68 -0.44
C ALA A 283 -15.90 -2.50 0.37
N ALA A 284 -15.88 -2.60 1.71
CA ALA A 284 -15.28 -1.59 2.58
C ALA A 284 -13.75 -1.49 2.40
N LEU A 285 -13.08 -2.64 2.20
CA LEU A 285 -11.64 -2.72 1.93
C LEU A 285 -11.21 -1.83 0.76
N GLN A 286 -12.02 -1.72 -0.30
CA GLN A 286 -11.69 -0.90 -1.48
C GLN A 286 -11.47 0.57 -1.14
N ALA A 287 -12.10 1.12 -0.10
CA ALA A 287 -11.83 2.49 0.33
C ALA A 287 -10.38 2.70 0.81
N LEU A 288 -9.71 1.64 1.26
CA LEU A 288 -8.36 1.68 1.85
C LEU A 288 -7.28 1.13 0.91
N ILE A 289 -7.59 0.08 0.14
CA ILE A 289 -6.64 -0.56 -0.78
C ILE A 289 -6.74 -0.04 -2.22
N ALA A 290 -7.82 0.69 -2.55
CA ALA A 290 -8.05 1.33 -3.84
C ALA A 290 -8.57 2.78 -3.61
N PRO A 291 -7.79 3.63 -2.91
CA PRO A 291 -8.30 4.78 -2.17
C PRO A 291 -8.49 6.06 -2.99
N THR A 292 -8.43 6.00 -4.33
CA THR A 292 -8.54 7.20 -5.16
C THR A 292 -9.69 7.09 -6.16
N VAL A 293 -10.14 8.23 -6.69
CA VAL A 293 -11.10 8.23 -7.80
C VAL A 293 -10.55 7.49 -9.04
N ASN A 294 -9.24 7.52 -9.25
CA ASN A 294 -8.59 6.86 -10.40
C ASN A 294 -8.56 5.33 -10.24
N SER A 295 -8.53 4.82 -9.00
CA SER A 295 -8.60 3.39 -8.66
C SER A 295 -9.76 2.66 -9.35
N TYR A 296 -10.94 3.27 -9.35
CA TYR A 296 -12.15 2.67 -9.92
C TYR A 296 -12.15 2.63 -11.46
N LYS A 297 -11.20 3.31 -12.12
CA LYS A 297 -10.92 3.14 -13.56
C LYS A 297 -10.05 1.91 -13.84
N ARG A 298 -9.26 1.45 -12.85
CA ARG A 298 -8.53 0.17 -12.91
C ARG A 298 -9.48 -1.00 -12.67
N THR A 299 -10.19 -1.02 -11.55
CA THR A 299 -11.10 -2.12 -11.14
C THR A 299 -12.23 -2.38 -12.14
N ARG A 300 -12.68 -1.35 -12.88
CA ARG A 300 -13.72 -1.48 -13.91
C ARG A 300 -13.22 -1.74 -15.33
N ALA A 301 -11.93 -1.73 -15.59
CA ALA A 301 -11.44 -1.92 -16.95
C ALA A 301 -11.95 -3.27 -17.49
N LEU A 302 -12.76 -3.23 -18.56
CA LEU A 302 -13.38 -4.41 -19.16
C LEU A 302 -12.35 -5.23 -19.95
N SER A 303 -11.40 -4.54 -20.58
CA SER A 303 -10.25 -5.08 -21.30
C SER A 303 -9.21 -3.97 -21.47
N THR A 304 -8.07 -4.32 -22.03
CA THR A 304 -6.91 -3.45 -22.31
C THR A 304 -6.35 -3.84 -23.68
N ALA A 305 -5.38 -3.07 -24.19
CA ALA A 305 -4.67 -3.42 -25.43
C ALA A 305 -4.07 -4.84 -25.41
N SER A 306 -3.65 -5.34 -24.25
CA SER A 306 -3.08 -6.68 -24.05
C SER A 306 -4.13 -7.81 -23.94
N GLY A 307 -5.40 -7.46 -23.74
CA GLY A 307 -6.55 -8.38 -23.77
C GLY A 307 -7.18 -8.72 -22.41
N ALA A 308 -6.60 -8.30 -21.29
CA ALA A 308 -7.16 -8.50 -19.95
C ALA A 308 -6.79 -7.35 -19.00
N SER A 309 -7.70 -6.95 -18.11
CA SER A 309 -7.41 -5.88 -17.15
C SER A 309 -6.61 -6.34 -15.93
N TRP A 310 -6.59 -7.65 -15.64
CA TRP A 310 -5.98 -8.28 -14.46
C TRP A 310 -6.46 -7.76 -13.09
N ALA A 311 -7.47 -6.89 -13.08
CA ALA A 311 -8.07 -6.30 -11.89
C ALA A 311 -9.37 -7.05 -11.52
N PRO A 312 -9.55 -7.46 -10.25
CA PRO A 312 -10.75 -8.16 -9.81
C PRO A 312 -12.02 -7.29 -9.89
N ARG A 313 -13.19 -7.90 -10.12
CA ARG A 313 -14.50 -7.20 -10.14
C ARG A 313 -15.48 -7.70 -9.10
N THR A 314 -15.28 -8.90 -8.59
CA THR A 314 -16.17 -9.57 -7.65
C THR A 314 -15.36 -10.13 -6.49
N PRO A 315 -15.84 -10.02 -5.24
CA PRO A 315 -15.17 -10.58 -4.07
C PRO A 315 -15.31 -12.10 -4.06
N THR A 316 -14.46 -12.72 -4.86
CA THR A 316 -14.40 -14.16 -5.08
C THR A 316 -12.96 -14.62 -4.85
N TYR A 317 -12.79 -15.89 -4.53
CA TYR A 317 -11.48 -16.51 -4.39
C TYR A 317 -11.32 -17.71 -5.31
N GLY A 318 -10.08 -17.98 -5.69
CA GLY A 318 -9.70 -19.09 -6.55
C GLY A 318 -8.37 -19.70 -6.14
N GLY A 319 -8.01 -20.80 -6.79
CA GLY A 319 -6.66 -21.38 -6.69
C GLY A 319 -5.61 -20.49 -7.34
N ASN A 320 -4.72 -21.08 -8.15
CA ASN A 320 -3.74 -20.32 -8.91
C ASN A 320 -4.37 -19.63 -10.14
N ASP A 321 -5.31 -18.72 -9.88
CA ASP A 321 -6.10 -17.98 -10.85
C ASP A 321 -6.07 -16.48 -10.52
N ARG A 322 -5.50 -15.68 -11.43
CA ARG A 322 -5.28 -14.23 -11.28
C ARG A 322 -6.54 -13.39 -11.55
N THR A 323 -7.68 -13.99 -11.85
CA THR A 323 -8.94 -13.29 -12.14
C THR A 323 -9.79 -13.00 -10.89
N HIS A 324 -9.44 -13.61 -9.75
CA HIS A 324 -10.15 -13.48 -8.48
C HIS A 324 -9.64 -12.35 -7.59
N TYR A 325 -10.46 -11.93 -6.62
CA TYR A 325 -10.10 -10.93 -5.62
C TYR A 325 -9.03 -11.45 -4.66
N VAL A 326 -9.20 -12.71 -4.25
CA VAL A 326 -8.20 -13.48 -3.52
C VAL A 326 -7.74 -14.65 -4.39
N ARG A 327 -6.45 -14.73 -4.67
CA ARG A 327 -5.82 -15.89 -5.32
C ARG A 327 -5.12 -16.74 -4.25
N VAL A 328 -5.16 -18.05 -4.39
CA VAL A 328 -4.36 -18.97 -3.58
C VAL A 328 -3.22 -19.50 -4.46
N PRO A 329 -2.04 -18.82 -4.45
CA PRO A 329 -0.94 -19.18 -5.36
C PRO A 329 -0.30 -20.53 -5.00
N ASP A 330 -0.29 -20.87 -3.71
CA ASP A 330 0.17 -22.12 -3.12
C ASP A 330 -0.46 -22.29 -1.72
N ASN A 331 -0.05 -23.33 -0.98
CA ASN A 331 -0.60 -23.64 0.33
C ASN A 331 -0.04 -22.78 1.48
N GLN A 332 0.94 -21.90 1.24
CA GLN A 332 1.61 -21.15 2.30
C GLN A 332 0.95 -19.80 2.56
N ARG A 333 0.22 -19.24 1.59
CA ARG A 333 -0.27 -17.86 1.61
C ARG A 333 -1.48 -17.66 0.71
N ILE A 334 -2.13 -16.52 0.89
CA ILE A 334 -3.13 -15.99 -0.04
C ILE A 334 -2.63 -14.68 -0.66
N GLU A 335 -3.12 -14.33 -1.84
CA GLU A 335 -2.77 -13.09 -2.56
C GLU A 335 -4.03 -12.23 -2.70
N LEU A 336 -4.05 -11.08 -2.03
CA LEU A 336 -5.07 -10.05 -2.18
C LEU A 336 -4.75 -9.17 -3.39
N ARG A 337 -5.55 -9.29 -4.45
CA ARG A 337 -5.34 -8.61 -5.74
C ARG A 337 -6.14 -7.31 -5.90
N GLY A 338 -6.99 -7.01 -4.92
CA GLY A 338 -7.90 -5.86 -4.93
C GLY A 338 -7.23 -4.49 -4.79
N GLY A 339 -5.97 -4.45 -4.34
CA GLY A 339 -5.23 -3.21 -4.10
C GLY A 339 -4.59 -2.62 -5.35
N ASP A 340 -4.30 -1.33 -5.30
CA ASP A 340 -3.58 -0.61 -6.36
C ASP A 340 -2.41 0.23 -5.82
N GLY A 341 -1.59 0.72 -6.74
CA GLY A 341 -0.37 1.48 -6.42
C GLY A 341 -0.59 2.78 -5.62
N SER A 342 -1.83 3.26 -5.49
CA SER A 342 -2.17 4.44 -4.66
C SER A 342 -2.46 4.11 -3.20
N ALA A 343 -2.63 2.82 -2.86
CA ALA A 343 -2.90 2.39 -1.50
C ALA A 343 -1.81 2.86 -0.53
N ASN A 344 -2.23 3.36 0.63
CA ASN A 344 -1.34 3.56 1.78
C ASN A 344 -0.94 2.17 2.31
N PRO A 345 0.35 1.78 2.28
CA PRO A 345 0.74 0.41 2.61
C PRO A 345 0.44 0.04 4.07
N TYR A 346 0.50 1.00 5.00
CA TYR A 346 0.14 0.73 6.39
C TYR A 346 -1.35 0.44 6.55
N LEU A 347 -2.20 1.27 5.94
CA LEU A 347 -3.66 1.09 6.01
C LEU A 347 -4.10 -0.16 5.23
N ALA A 348 -3.49 -0.43 4.08
CA ALA A 348 -3.82 -1.60 3.27
C ALA A 348 -3.54 -2.92 4.03
N VAL A 349 -2.37 -3.00 4.67
CA VAL A 349 -2.01 -4.15 5.50
C VAL A 349 -2.90 -4.22 6.75
N ALA A 350 -3.12 -3.11 7.45
CA ALA A 350 -3.97 -3.07 8.64
C ALA A 350 -5.40 -3.53 8.33
N ALA A 351 -5.97 -3.06 7.23
CA ALA A 351 -7.31 -3.40 6.78
C ALA A 351 -7.43 -4.88 6.39
N ALA A 352 -6.47 -5.40 5.61
CA ALA A 352 -6.46 -6.80 5.22
C ALA A 352 -6.34 -7.74 6.43
N LEU A 353 -5.47 -7.41 7.40
CA LEU A 353 -5.31 -8.17 8.63
C LEU A 353 -6.54 -8.08 9.53
N GLY A 354 -7.12 -6.89 9.69
CA GLY A 354 -8.35 -6.71 10.47
C GLY A 354 -9.53 -7.50 9.91
N ALA A 355 -9.76 -7.41 8.60
CA ALA A 355 -10.80 -8.18 7.91
C ALA A 355 -10.58 -9.69 8.03
N GLY A 356 -9.35 -10.16 7.78
CA GLY A 356 -9.05 -11.58 7.89
C GLY A 356 -9.13 -12.11 9.33
N LEU A 357 -8.73 -11.31 10.32
CA LEU A 357 -8.82 -11.68 11.73
C LEU A 357 -10.28 -11.78 12.20
N ASP A 358 -11.17 -10.89 11.74
CA ASP A 358 -12.62 -11.02 11.97
C ASP A 358 -13.16 -12.33 11.38
N GLY A 359 -12.76 -12.65 10.15
CA GLY A 359 -13.10 -13.90 9.49
C GLY A 359 -12.70 -15.14 10.29
N ILE A 360 -11.48 -15.17 10.83
CA ILE A 360 -11.00 -16.24 11.73
C ILE A 360 -11.86 -16.31 12.99
N LYS A 361 -12.12 -15.18 13.65
CA LYS A 361 -12.89 -15.13 14.91
C LYS A 361 -14.32 -15.67 14.75
N ARG A 362 -14.93 -15.44 13.59
CA ARG A 362 -16.27 -15.91 13.25
C ARG A 362 -16.30 -17.28 12.57
N SER A 363 -15.16 -17.91 12.32
CA SER A 363 -15.03 -19.13 11.51
C SER A 363 -15.76 -19.00 10.17
N THR A 364 -15.57 -17.87 9.49
CA THR A 364 -16.34 -17.48 8.31
C THR A 364 -16.07 -18.40 7.13
N ASP A 365 -17.12 -18.99 6.54
CA ASP A 365 -16.99 -19.75 5.30
C ASP A 365 -16.79 -18.79 4.11
N PRO A 366 -15.70 -18.91 3.33
CA PRO A 366 -15.51 -18.12 2.12
C PRO A 366 -16.48 -18.53 0.99
N GLY A 367 -17.24 -19.61 1.15
CA GLY A 367 -18.17 -20.15 0.15
C GLY A 367 -17.47 -21.02 -0.88
N ALA A 368 -18.18 -21.39 -1.94
CA ALA A 368 -17.60 -22.21 -3.02
C ALA A 368 -16.55 -21.42 -3.82
N ILE A 369 -15.49 -22.11 -4.25
CA ILE A 369 -14.44 -21.55 -5.12
C ILE A 369 -15.08 -20.93 -6.37
N GLY A 370 -14.58 -19.75 -6.75
CA GLY A 370 -15.01 -19.04 -7.95
C GLY A 370 -16.44 -18.50 -7.92
N THR A 371 -17.14 -18.62 -6.79
CA THR A 371 -18.55 -18.25 -6.67
C THR A 371 -18.71 -17.02 -5.79
N LEU A 372 -19.46 -16.02 -6.28
CA LEU A 372 -19.89 -14.90 -5.45
C LEU A 372 -21.06 -15.34 -4.57
N ALA A 373 -20.88 -15.33 -3.25
CA ALA A 373 -21.95 -15.61 -2.31
C ALA A 373 -23.05 -14.53 -2.41
N ALA A 374 -24.32 -14.94 -2.36
CA ALA A 374 -25.47 -14.02 -2.46
C ALA A 374 -25.52 -12.96 -1.34
N THR A 375 -24.84 -13.22 -0.23
CA THR A 375 -24.74 -12.32 0.92
C THR A 375 -23.67 -11.23 0.75
N ARG A 376 -22.80 -11.34 -0.26
CA ARG A 376 -21.70 -10.40 -0.50
C ARG A 376 -22.02 -9.49 -1.69
N PRO A 377 -21.91 -8.16 -1.54
CA PRO A 377 -22.09 -7.25 -2.66
C PRO A 377 -20.94 -7.38 -3.67
N ALA A 378 -21.16 -6.94 -4.92
CA ALA A 378 -20.05 -6.74 -5.85
C ALA A 378 -19.11 -5.62 -5.36
N LEU A 379 -17.91 -5.54 -5.94
CA LEU A 379 -16.98 -4.47 -5.57
C LEU A 379 -17.55 -3.08 -5.91
N PRO A 380 -17.33 -2.07 -5.06
CA PRO A 380 -17.83 -0.72 -5.27
C PRO A 380 -17.45 -0.14 -6.63
N LEU A 381 -18.39 0.64 -7.12
CA LEU A 381 -18.39 1.19 -8.46
C LEU A 381 -17.64 2.52 -8.56
N THR A 382 -17.50 3.24 -7.46
CA THR A 382 -16.80 4.54 -7.37
C THR A 382 -16.19 4.68 -5.98
N LEU A 383 -15.30 5.66 -5.80
CA LEU A 383 -14.75 6.00 -4.48
C LEU A 383 -15.87 6.31 -3.48
N LEU A 384 -16.90 7.06 -3.90
CA LEU A 384 -18.04 7.37 -3.03
C LEU A 384 -18.74 6.11 -2.50
N HIS A 385 -19.05 5.15 -3.37
CA HIS A 385 -19.69 3.90 -2.93
C HIS A 385 -18.77 3.08 -2.00
N ALA A 386 -17.45 3.10 -2.20
CA ALA A 386 -16.53 2.42 -1.30
C ALA A 386 -16.47 3.08 0.08
N VAL A 387 -16.52 4.42 0.13
CA VAL A 387 -16.61 5.17 1.39
C VAL A 387 -17.91 4.85 2.13
N GLU A 388 -19.05 4.79 1.45
CA GLU A 388 -20.33 4.39 2.06
C GLU A 388 -20.27 2.96 2.63
N GLN A 389 -19.60 2.04 1.93
CA GLN A 389 -19.37 0.68 2.44
C GLN A 389 -18.46 0.69 3.68
N LEU A 390 -17.39 1.49 3.68
CA LEU A 390 -16.51 1.66 4.84
C LEU A 390 -17.27 2.20 6.06
N GLU A 391 -18.11 3.21 5.89
CA GLU A 391 -18.92 3.79 6.98
C GLU A 391 -19.93 2.78 7.56
N SER A 392 -20.41 1.84 6.74
CA SER A 392 -21.31 0.77 7.18
C SER A 392 -20.61 -0.45 7.79
N ASP A 393 -19.28 -0.53 7.65
CA ASP A 393 -18.48 -1.69 8.08
C ASP A 393 -17.76 -1.41 9.40
N ALA A 394 -18.35 -1.91 10.50
CA ALA A 394 -17.83 -1.69 11.84
C ALA A 394 -16.42 -2.27 12.07
N VAL A 395 -16.04 -3.32 11.33
CA VAL A 395 -14.71 -3.95 11.45
C VAL A 395 -13.67 -3.03 10.83
N LEU A 396 -13.92 -2.54 9.61
CA LEU A 396 -12.95 -1.72 8.88
C LEU A 396 -12.88 -0.29 9.41
N ALA A 397 -14.01 0.26 9.88
CA ALA A 397 -14.00 1.49 10.68
C ALA A 397 -13.19 1.29 11.98
N GLY A 398 -13.41 0.16 12.67
CA GLY A 398 -12.66 -0.23 13.87
C GLY A 398 -11.15 -0.39 13.64
N VAL A 399 -10.72 -0.81 12.44
CA VAL A 399 -9.32 -0.86 12.05
C VAL A 399 -8.70 0.54 12.01
N LEU A 400 -9.35 1.51 11.35
CA LEU A 400 -8.85 2.89 11.31
C LEU A 400 -8.78 3.51 12.70
N ASP A 401 -9.75 3.15 13.55
CA ASP A 401 -9.87 3.63 14.92
C ASP A 401 -9.02 2.85 15.92
N ALA A 402 -8.24 1.85 15.48
CA ALA A 402 -7.51 0.94 16.37
C ALA A 402 -6.46 1.64 17.24
N ALA A 403 -5.94 2.78 16.79
CA ALA A 403 -4.98 3.59 17.53
C ALA A 403 -5.64 4.66 18.43
N LEU A 404 -6.96 4.85 18.39
CA LEU A 404 -7.64 5.77 19.27
C LEU A 404 -7.59 5.28 20.73
N PRO A 405 -7.34 6.17 21.71
CA PRO A 405 -7.42 5.81 23.11
C PRO A 405 -8.82 5.30 23.51
N PRO A 406 -8.92 4.29 24.39
CA PRO A 406 -10.21 3.83 24.90
C PRO A 406 -11.02 4.98 25.51
N GLY A 407 -12.28 5.13 25.10
CA GLY A 407 -13.18 6.16 25.61
C GLY A 407 -13.10 7.52 24.92
N GLU A 408 -12.19 7.74 23.95
CA GLU A 408 -12.12 8.99 23.16
C GLU A 408 -13.07 9.02 21.95
N ARG A 409 -14.07 8.13 21.86
CA ARG A 409 -15.21 8.24 20.91
C ARG A 409 -16.21 9.33 21.34
N GLY A 410 -15.70 10.50 21.74
CA GLY A 410 -16.46 11.65 22.23
C GLY A 410 -16.90 12.58 21.10
N GLU A 411 -16.89 13.89 21.37
CA GLU A 411 -17.37 14.94 20.44
C GLU A 411 -16.48 15.16 19.19
N ASN A 412 -15.27 14.60 19.16
CA ASN A 412 -14.36 14.70 18.02
C ASN A 412 -14.61 13.55 17.03
N PRO A 413 -14.53 13.80 15.70
CA PRO A 413 -14.65 12.75 14.70
C PRO A 413 -13.58 11.67 14.90
N THR A 414 -13.96 10.42 14.69
CA THR A 414 -13.01 9.30 14.72
C THR A 414 -12.04 9.37 13.53
N VAL A 415 -11.05 8.48 13.50
CA VAL A 415 -10.13 8.39 12.35
C VAL A 415 -10.90 7.91 11.12
N SER A 416 -11.82 6.95 11.31
CA SER A 416 -12.72 6.47 10.25
C SER A 416 -13.61 7.56 9.68
N ASP A 417 -14.26 8.39 10.52
CA ASP A 417 -15.10 9.50 10.09
C ASP A 417 -14.30 10.53 9.27
N TYR A 418 -13.13 10.92 9.77
CA TYR A 418 -12.26 11.87 9.09
C TYR A 418 -11.74 11.33 7.75
N TYR A 419 -11.33 10.07 7.70
CA TYR A 419 -10.89 9.43 6.46
C TYR A 419 -12.01 9.38 5.41
N ALA A 420 -13.22 8.99 5.83
CA ALA A 420 -14.39 8.96 4.96
C ALA A 420 -14.71 10.36 4.41
N ALA A 421 -14.66 11.40 5.25
CA ALA A 421 -14.85 12.79 4.83
C ALA A 421 -13.81 13.22 3.79
N LEU A 422 -12.52 12.94 4.00
CA LEU A 422 -11.46 13.27 3.04
C LEU A 422 -11.69 12.63 1.66
N LYS A 423 -12.08 11.35 1.64
CA LYS A 423 -12.33 10.63 0.38
C LYS A 423 -13.60 11.06 -0.32
N ARG A 424 -14.61 11.46 0.44
CA ARG A 424 -15.83 12.08 -0.08
C ARG A 424 -15.54 13.44 -0.71
N GLU A 425 -14.72 14.27 -0.07
CA GLU A 425 -14.26 15.56 -0.61
C GLU A 425 -13.46 15.37 -1.92
N GLU A 426 -12.53 14.40 -1.96
CA GLU A 426 -11.81 14.04 -3.19
C GLU A 426 -12.77 13.67 -4.33
N PHE A 427 -13.77 12.82 -4.04
CA PHE A 427 -14.75 12.41 -5.04
C PHE A 427 -15.55 13.58 -5.59
N PHE A 428 -16.09 14.45 -4.74
CA PHE A 428 -16.90 15.59 -5.19
C PHE A 428 -16.08 16.67 -5.88
N ALA A 429 -14.82 16.87 -5.48
CA ALA A 429 -13.89 17.73 -6.20
C ALA A 429 -13.67 17.24 -7.64
N TRP A 430 -13.42 15.93 -7.82
CA TRP A 430 -13.30 15.34 -9.16
C TRP A 430 -14.62 15.39 -9.94
N HIS A 431 -15.74 15.02 -9.31
CA HIS A 431 -17.04 14.93 -9.99
C HIS A 431 -17.53 16.30 -10.50
N SER A 432 -17.07 17.39 -9.88
CA SER A 432 -17.37 18.76 -10.29
C SER A 432 -16.51 19.26 -11.48
N ALA A 433 -15.49 18.50 -11.90
CA ALA A 433 -14.62 18.88 -13.01
C ALA A 433 -15.24 18.47 -14.36
N ILE A 434 -15.33 19.41 -15.29
CA ILE A 434 -15.83 19.16 -16.66
C ILE A 434 -14.68 18.69 -17.55
N SER A 435 -14.79 17.48 -18.07
CA SER A 435 -13.82 16.86 -18.96
C SER A 435 -14.04 17.24 -20.44
N PRO A 436 -13.01 17.13 -21.30
CA PRO A 436 -13.17 17.29 -22.75
C PRO A 436 -14.24 16.35 -23.34
N TRP A 437 -14.34 15.11 -22.84
CA TRP A 437 -15.36 14.16 -23.28
C TRP A 437 -16.78 14.68 -23.04
N GLU A 438 -17.05 15.35 -21.91
CA GLU A 438 -18.36 15.94 -21.63
C GLU A 438 -18.67 17.11 -22.57
N ILE A 439 -17.67 17.95 -22.87
CA ILE A 439 -17.84 19.06 -23.82
C ILE A 439 -18.13 18.51 -25.21
N ASP A 440 -17.32 17.59 -25.71
CA ASP A 440 -17.46 16.98 -27.03
C ASP A 440 -18.80 16.27 -27.19
N THR A 441 -19.32 15.68 -26.11
CA THR A 441 -20.57 14.91 -26.13
C THR A 441 -21.80 15.81 -25.98
N TYR A 442 -21.78 16.80 -25.07
CA TYR A 442 -22.99 17.49 -24.61
C TYR A 442 -23.13 18.94 -25.07
N LEU A 443 -22.04 19.61 -25.50
CA LEU A 443 -22.06 21.07 -25.76
C LEU A 443 -23.14 21.49 -26.77
N ALA A 444 -23.38 20.68 -27.79
CA ALA A 444 -24.36 20.94 -28.84
C ALA A 444 -25.42 19.83 -28.97
N ALA A 445 -25.59 19.00 -27.92
CA ALA A 445 -26.48 17.84 -27.96
C ALA A 445 -27.97 18.17 -27.79
N PHE A 446 -28.29 19.37 -27.28
CA PHE A 446 -29.65 19.79 -26.91
C PHE A 446 -30.05 21.11 -27.57
#